data_AF-A0A4U9V6A4-F1
#
_entry.id   AF-A0A4U9V6A4-F1
#
_cell.length_a   1.000
_cell.length_b   1.000
_cell.length_c   1.000
_cell.angle_alpha   90.00
_cell.angle_beta   90.00
_cell.angle_gamma   90.00
#
_symmetry.space_group_name_H-M   'P 1'
#
loop_
_entity.id
_entity.type
_entity.pdbx_description
1 polymer ?
#
loop_
_entity_poly.entity_id
_entity_poly.type
_entity_poly.pdbx_seq_one_letter_code
_entity_poly.pdbx_strand_id
1 'polypeptide(L)'
;MTIQEFRLLEEPKDDWSPIQKALWFDKKGDWKTAHDLVDRLDGTAAAHVHAYLHRKEGDLWNAGYWYNRAKQPVFTGPLENEWEELFRRFFAQ
;
A
#
# COMPACT_ATOMS: atom_id res chain seq x y z
N MET A 1 -15.64 -4.86 -3.46
CA MET A 1 -15.48 -5.20 -2.03
C MET A 1 -15.36 -3.90 -1.25
N THR A 2 -16.08 -3.75 -0.13
CA THR A 2 -15.98 -2.59 0.76
C THR A 2 -14.77 -2.71 1.69
N ILE A 3 -14.33 -1.60 2.29
CA ILE A 3 -13.26 -1.62 3.30
C ILE A 3 -13.66 -2.48 4.52
N GLN A 4 -14.94 -2.49 4.89
CA GLN A 4 -15.42 -3.30 6.02
C GLN A 4 -15.32 -4.80 5.70
N GLU A 5 -15.77 -5.22 4.52
CA GLU A 5 -15.60 -6.59 4.05
C GLU A 5 -14.13 -7.00 4.00
N PHE A 6 -13.26 -6.12 3.49
CA PHE A 6 -11.82 -6.37 3.41
C PHE A 6 -11.19 -6.59 4.78
N ARG A 7 -11.53 -5.77 5.78
CA ARG A 7 -10.96 -5.85 7.13
C ARG A 7 -11.31 -7.18 7.83
N LEU A 8 -12.46 -7.75 7.48
CA LEU A 8 -12.95 -9.03 8.03
C LEU A 8 -12.27 -10.26 7.43
N LEU A 9 -11.53 -10.13 6.32
CA LEU A 9 -10.83 -11.27 5.71
C LEU A 9 -9.72 -11.79 6.63
N GLU A 10 -9.70 -13.10 6.88
CA GLU A 10 -8.66 -13.77 7.68
C GLU A 10 -7.38 -14.04 6.90
N GLU A 11 -7.49 -14.12 5.57
CA GLU A 11 -6.39 -14.34 4.64
C GLU A 11 -6.58 -13.52 3.35
N PRO A 12 -5.49 -13.14 2.66
CA PRO A 12 -5.59 -12.52 1.34
C PRO A 12 -6.02 -13.56 0.30
N LYS A 13 -6.77 -13.15 -0.72
CA LYS A 13 -7.16 -14.09 -1.78
C LYS A 13 -5.98 -14.46 -2.68
N ASP A 14 -5.95 -15.69 -3.16
CA ASP A 14 -4.86 -16.21 -4.00
C ASP A 14 -4.68 -15.43 -5.31
N ASP A 15 -5.80 -15.04 -5.93
CA ASP A 15 -5.89 -14.30 -7.19
C ASP A 15 -5.50 -12.81 -7.08
N TRP A 16 -5.28 -12.31 -5.86
CA TRP A 16 -4.81 -10.94 -5.67
C TRP A 16 -3.37 -10.74 -6.17
N SER A 17 -3.17 -9.60 -6.81
CA SER A 17 -1.84 -9.11 -7.14
C SER A 17 -0.98 -8.92 -5.88
N PRO A 18 0.35 -8.93 -6.01
CA PRO A 18 1.25 -8.60 -4.89
C PRO A 18 0.93 -7.26 -4.21
N ILE A 19 0.49 -6.25 -4.97
CA ILE A 19 0.11 -4.92 -4.46
C ILE A 19 -1.13 -5.01 -3.55
N GLN A 20 -2.15 -5.75 -3.99
CA GLN A 20 -3.35 -5.99 -3.19
C GLN A 20 -3.05 -6.79 -1.92
N LYS A 21 -2.17 -7.80 -2.03
CA LYS A 21 -1.69 -8.57 -0.86
C LYS A 21 -0.90 -7.68 0.10
N ALA A 22 -0.07 -6.77 -0.40
CA ALA A 22 0.69 -5.84 0.43
C ALA A 22 -0.23 -4.93 1.27
N LEU A 23 -1.29 -4.37 0.68
CA LEU A 23 -2.27 -3.57 1.43
C LEU A 23 -3.00 -4.39 2.51
N TRP A 24 -3.20 -5.68 2.29
CA TRP A 24 -3.81 -6.58 3.27
C TRP A 24 -2.86 -6.88 4.44
N PHE A 25 -1.61 -7.27 4.16
CA PHE A 25 -0.62 -7.51 5.21
C PHE A 25 -0.38 -6.25 6.05
N ASP A 26 -0.27 -5.09 5.39
CA ASP A 26 -0.15 -3.82 6.09
C ASP A 26 -1.34 -3.55 7.02
N LYS A 27 -2.56 -3.84 6.56
CA LYS A 27 -3.77 -3.63 7.36
C LYS A 27 -3.89 -4.60 8.54
N LYS A 28 -3.28 -5.79 8.43
CA LYS A 28 -3.13 -6.74 9.53
C LYS A 28 -1.98 -6.42 10.47
N GLY A 29 -1.22 -5.35 10.20
CA GLY A 29 -0.08 -4.92 11.01
C GLY A 29 1.24 -5.62 10.65
N ASP A 30 1.26 -6.46 9.61
CA ASP A 30 2.47 -7.08 9.08
C ASP A 30 3.09 -6.18 7.99
N TRP A 31 3.68 -5.08 8.45
CA TRP A 31 4.36 -4.13 7.58
C TRP A 31 5.51 -4.79 6.80
N LYS A 32 6.24 -5.72 7.42
CA LYS A 32 7.40 -6.35 6.79
C LYS A 32 6.99 -7.14 5.55
N THR A 33 5.97 -7.99 5.67
CA THR A 33 5.50 -8.77 4.52
C THR A 33 4.92 -7.84 3.46
N ALA A 34 4.23 -6.76 3.84
CA ALA A 34 3.73 -5.76 2.90
C ALA A 34 4.85 -5.10 2.10
N HIS A 35 5.93 -4.69 2.78
CA HIS A 35 7.09 -4.06 2.17
C HIS A 35 7.82 -5.03 1.24
N ASP A 36 8.12 -6.25 1.70
CA ASP A 36 8.83 -7.27 0.90
C ASP A 36 8.08 -7.61 -0.40
N LEU A 37 6.75 -7.58 -0.39
CA LEU A 37 5.92 -7.84 -1.57
C LEU A 37 6.07 -6.76 -2.66
N VAL A 38 6.30 -5.50 -2.29
CA VAL A 38 6.43 -4.38 -3.25
C VAL A 38 7.88 -4.01 -3.55
N ASP A 39 8.82 -4.37 -2.69
CA ASP A 39 10.25 -4.04 -2.81
C ASP A 39 10.87 -4.52 -4.14
N ARG A 40 10.48 -5.71 -4.60
CA ARG A 40 11.00 -6.31 -5.85
C ARG A 40 10.19 -5.99 -7.10
N LEU A 41 9.15 -5.17 -6.98
CA LEU A 41 8.27 -4.87 -8.09
C LEU A 41 8.62 -3.54 -8.74
N ASP A 42 8.61 -3.55 -10.07
CA ASP A 42 8.67 -2.34 -10.85
C ASP A 42 7.29 -1.74 -11.10
N GLY A 43 7.30 -0.50 -11.57
CA GLY A 43 6.10 0.22 -11.99
C GLY A 43 5.56 1.19 -10.94
N THR A 44 4.75 2.13 -11.41
CA THR A 44 4.24 3.25 -10.59
C THR A 44 3.27 2.78 -9.51
N ALA A 45 2.55 1.67 -9.73
CA ALA A 45 1.61 1.11 -8.78
C ALA A 45 2.33 0.56 -7.53
N ALA A 46 3.37 -0.26 -7.72
CA ALA A 46 4.18 -0.80 -6.63
C ALA A 46 4.90 0.33 -5.89
N ALA A 47 5.51 1.26 -6.62
CA ALA A 47 6.17 2.43 -6.05
C ALA A 47 5.22 3.27 -5.17
N HIS A 48 3.93 3.37 -5.49
CA HIS A 48 2.98 4.15 -4.71
C HIS A 48 2.68 3.52 -3.35
N VAL A 49 2.49 2.19 -3.31
CA VAL A 49 2.35 1.47 -2.03
C VAL A 49 3.66 1.49 -1.25
N HIS A 50 4.81 1.39 -1.92
CA HIS A 50 6.12 1.50 -1.28
C HIS A 50 6.31 2.86 -0.60
N ALA A 51 5.90 3.96 -1.26
CA ALA A 51 5.94 5.30 -0.70
C ALA A 51 5.11 5.42 0.59
N TYR A 52 3.88 4.90 0.58
CA TYR A 52 3.02 4.85 1.76
C TYR A 52 3.65 4.05 2.91
N LEU A 53 4.24 2.89 2.62
CA LEU A 53 4.86 2.04 3.64
C LEU A 53 6.06 2.73 4.31
N HIS A 54 6.90 3.43 3.54
CA HIS A 54 7.98 4.26 4.09
C HIS A 54 7.44 5.44 4.91
N ARG A 55 6.34 6.07 4.48
CA ARG A 55 5.70 7.14 5.26
C ARG A 55 5.17 6.61 6.59
N LYS A 56 4.61 5.39 6.60
CA LYS A 56 4.08 4.72 7.80
C LYS A 56 5.15 4.37 8.82
N GLU A 57 6.34 3.93 8.39
CA GLU A 57 7.46 3.66 9.31
C GLU A 57 8.19 4.94 9.77
N GLY A 58 8.00 6.06 9.06
CA GLY A 58 8.59 7.36 9.40
C GLY A 58 9.82 7.75 8.56
N ASP A 59 10.22 6.97 7.56
CA ASP A 59 11.28 7.34 6.62
C ASP A 59 10.71 8.27 5.52
N LEU A 60 10.55 9.54 5.87
CA LEU A 60 9.95 10.54 4.98
C LEU A 60 10.82 10.84 3.74
N TRP A 61 12.14 10.70 3.85
CA TRP A 61 13.04 10.95 2.73
C TRP A 61 12.86 9.86 1.66
N ASN A 62 12.85 8.60 2.09
CA ASN A 62 12.67 7.48 1.19
C ASN A 62 11.23 7.41 0.67
N ALA A 63 10.24 7.72 1.51
CA ALA A 63 8.86 7.91 1.05
C ALA A 63 8.79 8.91 -0.11
N GLY A 64 9.46 10.07 0.03
CA GLY A 64 9.57 11.08 -1.01
C GLY A 64 10.18 10.57 -2.33
N TYR A 65 11.25 9.77 -2.23
CA TYR A 65 11.85 9.09 -3.40
C TYR A 65 10.82 8.20 -4.11
N TRP A 66 10.07 7.38 -3.37
CA TRP A 66 9.10 6.47 -3.94
C TRP A 66 7.84 7.17 -4.47
N TYR A 67 7.35 8.24 -3.84
CA TYR A 67 6.27 9.06 -4.41
C TYR A 67 6.65 9.63 -5.78
N ASN A 68 7.89 10.11 -5.93
CA ASN A 68 8.41 10.58 -7.21
C ASN A 68 8.46 9.45 -8.26
N ARG A 69 8.94 8.26 -7.87
CA ARG A 69 8.94 7.07 -8.75
C ARG A 69 7.52 6.65 -9.14
N ALA A 70 6.56 6.79 -8.24
CA ALA A 70 5.15 6.54 -8.47
C ALA A 70 4.44 7.60 -9.33
N LYS A 71 5.09 8.74 -9.60
CA LYS A 71 4.47 9.91 -10.25
C LYS A 71 3.22 10.38 -9.51
N GLN A 72 3.30 10.42 -8.19
CA GLN A 72 2.26 10.91 -7.30
C GLN A 72 2.82 12.03 -6.43
N PRO A 73 2.00 13.03 -6.04
CA PRO A 73 2.40 13.96 -5.00
C PRO A 73 2.58 13.22 -3.67
N VAL A 74 3.42 13.75 -2.79
CA VAL A 74 3.49 13.27 -1.40
C VAL A 74 2.13 13.46 -0.76
N PHE A 75 1.57 12.39 -0.19
CA PHE A 75 0.27 12.46 0.45
C PHE A 75 0.32 13.36 1.69
N THR A 76 -0.70 14.21 1.86
CA THR A 76 -0.87 15.08 3.02
C THR A 76 -2.08 14.65 3.83
N GLY A 77 -1.89 14.46 5.14
CA GLY A 77 -2.95 14.00 6.06
C GLY A 77 -2.72 12.61 6.64
N PRO A 78 -3.73 12.05 7.32
CA PRO A 78 -3.61 10.81 8.09
C PRO A 78 -3.21 9.59 7.24
N LEU A 79 -2.43 8.68 7.81
CA LEU A 79 -2.03 7.42 7.17
C LEU A 79 -3.22 6.55 6.79
N GLU A 80 -4.29 6.54 7.60
CA GLU A 80 -5.50 5.77 7.27
C GLU A 80 -6.16 6.29 5.98
N ASN A 81 -6.24 7.61 5.79
CA ASN A 81 -6.86 8.19 4.59
C ASN A 81 -6.07 7.81 3.34
N GLU A 82 -4.75 7.85 3.41
CA GLU A 82 -3.89 7.42 2.31
C GLU A 82 -4.06 5.93 2.00
N TRP A 83 -4.10 5.08 3.04
CA TRP A 83 -4.36 3.66 2.88
C TRP A 83 -5.71 3.41 2.19
N GLU A 84 -6.76 4.14 2.57
CA GLU A 84 -8.07 4.03 1.93
C GLU A 84 -8.05 4.47 0.46
N GLU A 85 -7.28 5.48 0.09
CA GLU A 85 -7.09 5.87 -1.31
C GLU A 85 -6.39 4.79 -2.12
N LEU A 86 -5.33 4.19 -1.57
CA LEU A 86 -4.66 3.05 -2.20
C LEU A 86 -5.61 1.84 -2.32
N PHE A 87 -6.39 1.56 -1.28
CA PHE A 87 -7.40 0.52 -1.30
C PHE A 87 -8.41 0.74 -2.44
N ARG A 88 -9.01 1.94 -2.51
CA ARG A 88 -9.96 2.28 -3.59
C ARG A 88 -9.30 2.13 -4.96
N ARG A 89 -8.07 2.60 -5.12
CA ARG A 89 -7.33 2.53 -6.39
C ARG A 89 -7.07 1.11 -6.88
N PHE A 90 -6.80 0.16 -5.98
CA PHE A 90 -6.38 -1.20 -6.34
C PHE A 90 -7.47 -2.27 -6.16
N PHE A 91 -8.61 -1.95 -5.53
CA PHE A 91 -9.73 -2.88 -5.35
C PHE A 91 -11.05 -2.43 -5.98
N ALA A 92 -11.16 -1.20 -6.48
CA ALA A 92 -12.33 -0.71 -7.20
C ALA A 92 -12.12 -0.70 -8.73
N GLN A 93 -11.81 -1.88 -9.29
CA GLN A 93 -11.96 -2.15 -10.72
C GLN A 93 -13.27 -2.89 -10.96
#